data_AF-A0A0F9E1A6-F1
#
_entry.id   AF-A0A0F9E1A6-F1
#
_cell.length_a   1.000
_cell.length_b   1.000
_cell.length_c   1.000
_cell.angle_alpha   90.00
_cell.angle_beta   90.00
_cell.angle_gamma   90.00
#
_symmetry.space_group_name_H-M   'P 1'
#
loop_
_entity.id
_entity.type
_entity.pdbx_description
1 polymer ?
#
loop_
_entity_poly.entity_id
_entity_poly.type
_entity_poly.pdbx_seq_one_letter_code
_entity_poly.pdbx_strand_id
1 'polypeptide(L)'
;MTYYWRYNILFALKVLNEGGFLEDPRSQKALRLIESKELPTGGFPTEIKYYTFSAKARTGRSAVNWGGTSKKKLNEWVTSEVFSILSDADRL
;
A
#
# COMPACT_ATOMS: atom_id res chain seq x y z
N MET A 1 4.88 15.91 -18.78
CA MET A 1 4.72 14.48 -19.10
C MET A 1 5.77 13.69 -18.32
N THR A 2 5.41 13.23 -17.12
CA THR A 2 6.33 12.51 -16.22
C THR A 2 5.52 11.52 -15.39
N TYR A 3 4.79 10.65 -16.09
CA TYR A 3 4.02 9.54 -15.51
C TYR A 3 4.88 8.31 -15.19
N TYR A 4 6.23 8.41 -15.19
CA TYR A 4 7.09 7.23 -15.27
C TYR A 4 7.78 6.79 -13.97
N TRP A 5 7.57 7.44 -12.82
CA TRP A 5 8.48 7.19 -11.70
C TRP A 5 7.95 6.55 -10.42
N ARG A 6 6.65 6.64 -10.07
CA ARG A 6 6.19 6.12 -8.76
C ARG A 6 4.74 5.65 -8.74
N TYR A 7 4.39 4.69 -9.59
CA TYR A 7 3.20 3.89 -9.33
C TYR A 7 3.50 2.98 -8.15
N ASN A 8 2.97 3.33 -6.97
CA ASN A 8 2.89 2.37 -5.89
C ASN A 8 1.96 1.25 -6.37
N ILE A 9 2.49 0.04 -6.54
CA ILE A 9 1.73 -1.13 -7.00
C ILE A 9 0.48 -1.34 -6.13
N LEU A 10 0.57 -1.00 -4.83
CA LEU A 10 -0.59 -0.99 -3.93
C LEU A 10 -1.70 -0.05 -4.38
N PHE A 11 -1.35 1.17 -4.81
CA PHE A 11 -2.35 2.13 -5.29
C PHE A 11 -3.00 1.66 -6.60
N ALA A 12 -2.20 1.09 -7.51
CA ALA A 12 -2.75 0.52 -8.74
C ALA A 12 -3.72 -0.64 -8.44
N LEU A 13 -3.35 -1.55 -7.53
CA LEU A 13 -4.21 -2.64 -7.10
C LEU A 13 -5.46 -2.13 -6.36
N LYS A 14 -5.36 -1.07 -5.55
CA LYS A 14 -6.53 -0.43 -4.94
C LYS A 14 -7.52 0.06 -6.00
N VAL A 15 -7.05 0.78 -7.02
CA VAL A 15 -7.91 1.27 -8.11
C VAL A 15 -8.55 0.12 -8.88
N LEU A 16 -7.79 -0.96 -9.12
CA LEU A 16 -8.33 -2.16 -9.77
C LEU A 16 -9.35 -2.88 -8.87
N ASN A 17 -9.15 -2.90 -7.55
CA ASN A 17 -10.09 -3.43 -6.58
C ASN A 17 -11.41 -2.65 -6.57
N GLU A 18 -11.33 -1.34 -6.42
CA GLU A 18 -12.50 -0.45 -6.45
C GLU A 18 -13.26 -0.55 -7.79
N GLY A 19 -12.56 -0.88 -8.87
CA GLY A 19 -13.16 -1.14 -10.19
C GLY A 19 -13.65 -2.57 -10.43
N GLY A 20 -13.42 -3.53 -9.53
CA GLY A 20 -13.81 -4.93 -9.71
C GLY A 20 -12.93 -5.71 -10.72
N PHE A 21 -11.67 -5.30 -10.91
CA PHE A 21 -10.74 -5.84 -11.90
C PHE A 21 -9.55 -6.61 -11.28
N LEU A 22 -9.65 -7.09 -10.04
CA LEU A 22 -8.56 -7.86 -9.41
C LEU A 22 -8.32 -9.22 -10.08
N GLU A 23 -9.36 -9.82 -10.63
CA GLU A 23 -9.29 -11.10 -11.35
C GLU A 23 -8.62 -10.98 -12.73
N ASP A 24 -8.26 -9.77 -13.17
CA ASP A 24 -7.50 -9.60 -14.40
C ASP A 24 -6.15 -10.36 -14.31
N PRO A 25 -5.81 -11.23 -15.29
CA PRO A 25 -4.56 -11.99 -15.28
C PRO A 25 -3.30 -11.12 -15.13
N ARG A 26 -3.36 -9.85 -15.55
CA ARG A 26 -2.25 -8.89 -15.43
C ARG A 26 -2.01 -8.47 -13.97
N SER A 27 -3.05 -8.47 -13.13
CA SER A 27 -2.99 -8.14 -11.70
C SER A 27 -2.31 -9.24 -10.87
N GLN A 28 -2.34 -10.49 -11.34
CA GLN A 28 -1.87 -11.67 -10.60
C GLN A 28 -0.39 -11.59 -10.20
N LYS A 29 0.46 -10.99 -11.04
CA LYS A 29 1.88 -10.77 -10.71
C LYS A 29 2.06 -9.69 -9.63
N ALA A 30 1.22 -8.66 -9.66
CA ALA A 30 1.24 -7.58 -8.68
C ALA A 30 0.72 -8.07 -7.31
N LEU A 31 -0.34 -8.87 -7.28
CA LEU A 31 -0.88 -9.50 -6.06
C LEU A 31 0.18 -10.36 -5.38
N ARG A 32 0.81 -11.28 -6.14
CA ARG A 32 1.93 -12.11 -5.64
C ARG A 32 3.11 -11.28 -5.12
N LEU A 33 3.43 -10.16 -5.78
CA LEU A 33 4.50 -9.28 -5.33
C LEU A 33 4.14 -8.60 -4.01
N ILE A 34 2.89 -8.19 -3.81
CA ILE A 34 2.44 -7.63 -2.54
C ILE A 34 2.47 -8.69 -1.44
N GLU A 35 1.93 -9.90 -1.68
CA GLU A 35 1.99 -11.03 -0.72
C GLU A 35 3.43 -11.32 -0.27
N SER A 36 4.39 -11.31 -1.20
CA SER A 36 5.80 -11.57 -0.86
C SER A 36 6.44 -10.53 0.07
N LYS A 37 5.77 -9.39 0.31
CA LYS A 37 6.22 -8.34 1.23
C LYS A 37 5.68 -8.50 2.65
N GLU A 38 4.89 -9.53 2.91
CA GLU A 38 4.40 -9.81 4.26
C GLU A 38 5.58 -10.07 5.21
N LEU A 39 5.50 -9.49 6.41
CA LEU A 39 6.52 -9.70 7.44
C LEU A 39 6.33 -11.08 8.10
N PRO A 40 7.40 -11.71 8.62
CA PRO A 40 7.29 -12.97 9.37
C PRO A 40 6.37 -12.89 10.60
N THR A 41 6.18 -11.68 11.13
CA THR A 41 5.28 -11.38 12.26
C THR A 41 3.84 -11.11 11.83
N GLY A 42 3.54 -11.21 10.53
CA GLY A 42 2.31 -10.74 9.91
C GLY A 42 2.32 -9.25 9.57
N GLY A 43 1.45 -8.88 8.63
CA GLY A 43 1.26 -7.50 8.17
C GLY A 43 2.34 -6.99 7.22
N PHE A 44 2.19 -5.75 6.77
CA PHE A 44 2.98 -5.21 5.65
C PHE A 44 3.77 -3.95 6.02
N PRO A 45 5.04 -3.86 5.63
CA PRO A 45 5.86 -2.69 5.87
C PRO A 45 5.59 -1.57 4.86
N THR A 46 5.99 -0.35 5.21
CA THR A 46 6.20 0.73 4.22
C THR A 46 7.69 0.94 4.04
N GLU A 47 8.18 0.77 2.81
CA GLU A 47 9.61 0.95 2.50
C GLU A 47 9.99 2.43 2.41
N ILE A 48 9.09 3.27 1.89
CA ILE A 48 9.35 4.70 1.66
C ILE A 48 8.12 5.51 2.04
N LYS A 49 8.33 6.63 2.75
CA LYS A 49 7.32 7.65 3.03
C LYS A 49 7.70 8.95 2.34
N TYR A 50 6.71 9.63 1.79
CA TYR A 50 6.89 10.91 1.10
C TYR A 50 6.15 12.07 1.78
N TYR A 51 5.52 11.83 2.93
CA TYR A 51 4.84 12.86 3.69
C TYR A 51 5.65 13.25 4.93
N THR A 52 5.46 14.49 5.37
CA THR A 52 5.91 14.96 6.69
C THR A 52 4.69 15.17 7.57
N PHE A 53 4.69 14.57 8.75
CA PHE A 53 3.65 14.76 9.76
C PHE A 53 3.83 16.09 10.51
N SER A 54 2.73 16.80 10.78
CA SER A 54 2.70 17.94 11.69
C SER A 54 1.33 18.02 12.34
N ALA A 55 1.27 17.97 13.68
CA ALA A 55 0.03 18.18 14.43
C ALA A 55 -0.50 19.62 14.31
N LYS A 56 0.34 20.57 13.89
CA LYS A 56 -0.06 21.96 13.60
C LYS A 56 -0.35 22.12 12.12
N ALA A 57 -1.39 22.88 11.79
CA ALA A 57 -1.74 23.26 10.42
C ALA A 57 -0.55 23.95 9.73
N ARG A 58 0.03 23.26 8.75
CA ARG A 58 1.17 23.74 7.95
C ARG A 58 1.00 23.23 6.53
N THR A 59 1.24 24.11 5.57
CA THR A 59 1.23 23.76 4.15
C THR A 59 2.29 22.70 3.85
N GLY A 60 1.98 21.79 2.92
CA GLY A 60 2.87 20.69 2.53
C GLY A 60 3.10 19.62 3.60
N ARG A 61 2.30 19.60 4.68
CA ARG A 61 2.38 18.57 5.74
C ARG A 61 1.04 17.89 5.95
N SER A 62 1.10 16.61 6.29
CA SER A 62 -0.08 15.85 6.68
C SER A 62 -0.43 16.14 8.13
N ALA A 63 -1.70 16.42 8.39
CA ALA A 63 -2.27 16.46 9.73
C ALA A 63 -2.52 15.05 10.31
N VAL A 64 -2.52 14.02 9.45
CA VAL A 64 -2.66 12.61 9.84
C VAL A 64 -1.29 11.94 9.86
N ASN A 65 -1.03 11.13 10.89
CA ASN A 65 0.15 10.28 10.96
C ASN A 65 -0.11 8.95 10.25
N TRP A 66 0.28 8.87 8.98
CA TRP A 66 0.19 7.66 8.13
C TRP A 66 1.21 6.56 8.45
N GLY A 67 1.78 6.55 9.66
CA GLY A 67 2.75 5.56 10.10
C GLY A 67 4.18 5.72 9.55
N GLY A 68 5.09 4.91 10.09
CA GLY A 68 6.51 4.97 9.77
C GLY A 68 6.92 4.15 8.55
N THR A 69 8.18 4.29 8.16
CA THR A 69 8.86 3.37 7.25
C THR A 69 9.70 2.38 8.04
N SER A 70 9.67 1.10 7.64
CA SER A 70 10.48 0.06 8.28
C SER A 70 10.59 -1.14 7.34
N LYS A 71 11.61 -1.97 7.54
CA LYS A 71 11.71 -3.31 6.92
C LYS A 71 11.25 -4.44 7.86
N LYS A 72 11.00 -4.12 9.14
CA LYS A 72 10.77 -5.10 10.22
C LYS A 72 9.49 -4.83 11.02
N LYS A 73 8.87 -3.67 10.82
CA LYS A 73 7.66 -3.25 11.53
C LYS A 73 6.58 -2.98 10.48
N LEU A 74 5.38 -3.45 10.75
CA LEU A 74 4.23 -3.18 9.91
C LEU A 74 3.90 -1.69 9.95
N ASN A 75 3.29 -1.22 8.87
CA ASN A 75 2.58 0.05 8.83
C ASN A 75 1.09 -0.27 8.80
N GLU A 76 0.34 0.25 9.78
CA GLU A 76 -1.08 -0.07 9.99
C GLU A 76 -1.92 0.24 8.74
N TRP A 77 -1.72 1.41 8.14
CA TRP A 77 -2.45 1.85 6.96
C TRP A 77 -2.18 0.98 5.74
N VAL A 78 -0.91 0.65 5.50
CA VAL A 78 -0.53 -0.24 4.40
C VAL A 78 -1.04 -1.65 4.64
N THR A 79 -0.98 -2.13 5.89
CA THR A 79 -1.46 -3.47 6.24
C THR A 79 -2.96 -3.59 6.02
N SER A 80 -3.75 -2.64 6.51
CA SER A 80 -5.20 -2.62 6.31
C SER A 80 -5.58 -2.60 4.83
N GLU A 81 -4.89 -1.78 4.02
CA GLU A 81 -5.17 -1.68 2.59
C GLU A 81 -4.83 -2.99 1.85
N VAL A 82 -3.66 -3.57 2.13
CA VAL A 82 -3.26 -4.84 1.52
C VAL A 82 -4.21 -5.96 1.91
N PHE A 83 -4.61 -6.05 3.18
CA PHE A 83 -5.56 -7.07 3.62
C PHE A 83 -6.92 -6.94 2.93
N SER A 84 -7.43 -5.72 2.74
CA SER A 84 -8.66 -5.52 1.96
C SER A 84 -8.50 -6.09 0.55
N ILE A 85 -7.43 -5.71 -0.16
CA ILE A 85 -7.19 -6.15 -1.54
C ILE A 85 -7.02 -7.67 -1.65
N LEU A 86 -6.28 -8.30 -0.73
CA LEU A 86 -6.07 -9.75 -0.75
C LEU A 86 -7.33 -10.52 -0.37
N SER A 87 -8.15 -9.97 0.53
CA SER A 87 -9.44 -10.56 0.90
C SER A 87 -10.40 -10.51 -0.30
N ASP A 88 -10.47 -9.37 -1.00
CA ASP A 88 -11.33 -9.20 -2.17
C ASP A 88 -10.86 -10.02 -3.39
N ALA A 89 -9.61 -10.49 -3.38
CA ALA A 89 -9.03 -11.39 -4.38
C ALA A 89 -9.01 -12.87 -3.95
N ASP A 90 -9.74 -13.24 -2.88
CA ASP A 90 -9.80 -14.61 -2.34
C ASP A 90 -8.41 -15.24 -2.04
N ARG A 91 -7.51 -14.43 -1.47
CA ARG A 91 -6.10 -14.78 -1.20
C ARG A 91 -5.70 -14.74 0.27
N LEU A 92 -6.67 -14.60 1.17
CA LEU A 92 -6.53 -14.57 2.63
C LEU A 92 -7.28 -15.72 3.30
#